data_AF-A0AAU3I5W7-F1
#
_entry.id   AF-A0AAU3I5W7-F1
#
_cell.length_a   1.000
_cell.length_b   1.000
_cell.length_c   1.000
_cell.angle_alpha   90.00
_cell.angle_beta   90.00
_cell.angle_gamma   90.00
#
_symmetry.space_group_name_H-M   'P 1'
#
loop_
_entity.id
_entity.type
_entity.pdbx_description
1 polymer ?
#
loop_
_entity_poly.entity_id
_entity_poly.type
_entity_poly.pdbx_seq_one_letter_code
_entity_poly.pdbx_strand_id
1 'polypeptide(L)' 'MEIPETAVVLNQRIIARESLDSSVPAALKLKKRTKRFALDNELDHLPMGDIVSVALDEWLTARGF' A
#
# COMPACT_ATOMS: atom_id res chain seq x y z
N MET A 1 -4.92 20.21 2.16
CA MET A 1 -5.20 19.30 3.28
C MET A 1 -3.89 18.61 3.57
N GLU A 2 -3.46 18.55 4.83
CA GLU A 2 -2.23 17.85 5.21
C GLU A 2 -2.53 16.35 5.16
N ILE A 3 -1.88 15.63 4.24
CA ILE A 3 -1.98 14.17 4.13
C ILE A 3 -0.85 13.60 5.00
N PRO A 4 -1.16 12.73 5.98
CA PRO A 4 -0.14 12.16 6.84
C PRO A 4 0.73 11.16 6.07
N GLU A 5 2.02 11.11 6.40
CA GLU A 5 2.93 10.11 5.84
C GLU A 5 2.45 8.69 6.15
N THR A 6 2.32 7.85 5.12
CA THR A 6 1.77 6.50 5.24
C THR A 6 2.55 5.65 6.26
N ALA A 7 3.88 5.73 6.24
CA ALA A 7 4.73 5.00 7.19
C ALA A 7 4.45 5.40 8.66
N VAL A 8 4.15 6.67 8.92
CA VAL A 8 3.83 7.15 10.27
C VAL A 8 2.49 6.60 10.74
N VAL A 9 1.48 6.59 9.86
CA VAL A 9 0.16 6.04 10.19
C VAL A 9 0.23 4.54 10.43
N LEU A 10 0.92 3.79 9.56
CA LEU A 10 1.02 2.33 9.65
C LEU A 10 1.84 1.83 10.86
N ASN A 11 2.75 2.65 11.39
CA ASN A 11 3.53 2.31 12.59
C ASN A 11 2.77 2.52 13.92
N GLN A 12 1.53 3.00 13.88
CA GLN A 12 0.72 3.17 15.09
C GLN A 12 0.27 1.80 15.67
N ARG A 13 0.25 1.70 17.01
CA ARG A 13 -0.04 0.42 17.71
C ARG A 13 -1.48 -0.09 17.50
N ILE A 14 -2.43 0.81 17.31
CA ILE A 14 -3.85 0.48 17.10
C ILE A 14 -4.34 1.41 15.98
N ILE A 15 -4.79 0.82 14.87
CA ILE A 15 -5.24 1.54 13.68
C ILE A 15 -6.56 0.93 13.23
N ALA A 16 -7.59 1.76 13.06
CA ALA A 16 -8.82 1.35 12.41
C ALA A 16 -8.54 1.10 10.93
N ARG A 17 -8.89 -0.09 10.44
CA ARG A 17 -8.67 -0.50 9.05
C ARG A 17 -10.00 -0.71 8.36
N GLU A 18 -10.15 -0.14 7.17
CA GLU A 18 -11.21 -0.52 6.25
C GLU A 18 -10.72 -1.66 5.35
N SER A 19 -11.63 -2.54 4.92
CA SER A 19 -11.29 -3.60 3.97
C SER A 19 -11.13 -2.99 2.58
N LEU A 20 -9.97 -3.19 1.95
CA LEU A 20 -9.79 -2.90 0.54
C LEU A 20 -10.42 -4.03 -0.29
N ASP A 21 -11.73 -3.99 -0.49
CA ASP A 21 -12.44 -4.94 -1.34
C ASP A 21 -12.37 -4.48 -2.80
N SER A 22 -11.46 -5.10 -3.59
CA SER A 22 -11.32 -4.78 -5.02
C SER A 22 -11.12 -6.03 -5.86
N SER A 23 -11.97 -6.18 -6.88
CA SER A 23 -11.75 -7.13 -7.97
C SER A 23 -10.86 -6.47 -9.02
N VAL A 24 -9.72 -7.09 -9.32
CA VAL A 24 -8.79 -6.60 -10.34
C VAL A 24 -8.67 -7.61 -11.49
N PRO A 25 -8.51 -7.16 -12.75
CA PRO A 25 -8.32 -8.06 -13.88
C PRO A 25 -7.10 -8.97 -13.68
N ALA A 26 -7.32 -10.30 -13.70
CA ALA A 26 -6.26 -11.28 -13.46
C ALA A 26 -5.10 -11.19 -14.48
N ALA A 27 -5.41 -10.78 -15.73
CA ALA A 27 -4.43 -10.58 -16.79
C ALA A 27 -3.31 -9.59 -16.43
N LEU A 28 -3.61 -8.59 -15.57
CA LEU A 28 -2.64 -7.59 -15.11
C LEU A 28 -1.68 -8.13 -14.05
N LYS A 29 -1.97 -9.32 -13.49
CA LYS A 29 -1.17 -10.02 -12.47
C LYS A 29 -0.81 -9.11 -11.28
N LEU A 30 -1.70 -8.18 -10.90
CA LEU A 30 -1.41 -7.16 -9.88
C LEU A 30 -1.00 -7.79 -8.54
N LYS A 31 -1.73 -8.80 -8.05
CA LYS A 31 -1.37 -9.51 -6.81
C LYS A 31 0.08 -10.05 -6.81
N LYS A 32 0.57 -10.56 -7.95
CA LYS A 32 1.95 -11.03 -8.08
C LYS A 32 2.95 -9.87 -8.05
N ARG A 33 2.65 -8.78 -8.76
CA ARG A 33 3.49 -7.59 -8.84
C ARG A 33 3.57 -6.87 -7.48
N THR A 34 2.45 -6.72 -6.78
CA THR A 34 2.39 -6.13 -5.43
C THR A 34 3.19 -6.96 -4.42
N LYS A 35 3.10 -8.30 -4.47
CA LYS A 35 3.96 -9.17 -3.63
C LYS A 35 5.45 -8.99 -3.93
N ARG A 36 5.82 -8.80 -5.20
CA ARG A 36 7.21 -8.56 -5.57
C ARG A 36 7.70 -7.21 -5.07
N PHE A 37 6.91 -6.16 -5.27
CA PHE A 37 7.16 -4.83 -4.69
C PHE A 37 7.36 -4.91 -3.18
N ALA A 38 6.52 -5.65 -2.47
CA ALA A 38 6.65 -5.81 -1.02
C ALA A 38 8.00 -6.43 -0.62
N LEU A 39 8.44 -7.49 -1.31
CA LEU A 39 9.74 -8.11 -1.05
C LEU A 39 10.91 -7.16 -1.36
N ASP A 40 10.85 -6.44 -2.48
CA ASP A 40 11.90 -5.52 -2.90
C ASP A 40 12.03 -4.30 -1.95
N ASN A 41 11.00 -4.00 -1.16
CA ASN A 41 10.96 -2.89 -0.19
C ASN A 41 10.82 -3.34 1.27
N GLU A 42 11.03 -4.62 1.58
CA GLU A 42 10.96 -5.19 2.94
C GLU A 42 9.59 -5.03 3.64
N LEU A 43 8.50 -4.92 2.86
CA LEU A 43 7.12 -4.77 3.34
C LEU A 43 6.33 -6.08 3.37
N ASP A 44 6.96 -7.23 3.11
CA ASP A 44 6.27 -8.52 2.96
C ASP A 44 5.61 -9.05 4.25
N HIS A 45 5.99 -8.48 5.39
CA HIS A 45 5.37 -8.69 6.69
C HIS A 45 4.05 -7.92 6.89
N LEU A 46 3.77 -6.93 6.04
CA LEU A 46 2.56 -6.10 6.11
C LEU A 46 1.36 -6.76 5.40
N PRO A 47 0.11 -6.47 5.81
CA PRO A 47 -1.06 -6.92 5.07
C PRO A 47 -1.13 -6.26 3.68
N MET A 48 -1.75 -6.94 2.72
CA MET A 48 -1.83 -6.49 1.32
C MET A 48 -2.40 -5.07 1.15
N GLY A 49 -3.39 -4.69 1.97
CA GLY A 49 -3.94 -3.33 1.96
C GLY A 49 -2.89 -2.28 2.29
N ASP A 50 -2.11 -2.49 3.35
CA ASP A 50 -1.06 -1.58 3.80
C ASP A 50 0.07 -1.46 2.75
N ILE A 51 0.44 -2.57 2.10
CA ILE A 51 1.41 -2.57 0.98
C ILE A 51 0.89 -1.71 -0.19
N VAL A 52 -0.39 -1.85 -0.54
CA VAL A 52 -1.01 -1.05 -1.61
C VAL A 52 -1.06 0.43 -1.23
N SER A 53 -1.36 0.76 0.03
CA SER A 53 -1.37 2.13 0.52
C SER A 53 0.01 2.79 0.38
N VAL A 54 1.08 2.12 0.83
CA VAL A 54 2.45 2.63 0.67
C VAL A 54 2.80 2.85 -0.80
N ALA A 55 2.55 1.85 -1.65
CA ALA A 55 2.86 1.95 -3.07
C ALA A 55 2.09 3.07 -3.80
N LEU A 56 0.83 3.31 -3.40
CA LEU A 56 0.00 4.37 -3.97
C LEU A 56 0.44 5.75 -3.48
N ASP A 57 0.74 5.90 -2.20
CA ASP A 57 1.23 7.14 -1.61
C ASP A 57 2.55 7.60 -2.24
N GLU A 58 3.50 6.68 -2.41
CA GLU A 58 4.75 6.95 -3.14
C GLU A 58 4.49 7.42 -4.58
N TRP A 59 3.56 6.76 -5.28
CA TRP A 59 3.21 7.12 -6.66
C TRP A 59 2.52 8.49 -6.76
N LEU A 60 1.65 8.84 -5.80
CA LEU A 60 0.96 10.13 -5.75
C LEU A 60 1.94 11.26 -5.41
N THR A 61 2.77 11.06 -4.38
CA THR A 61 3.82 11.99 -3.95
C THR A 61 4.78 12.30 -5.09
N ALA A 62 5.24 11.26 -5.82
CA ALA A 62 6.11 11.43 -6.98
C ALA A 62 5.48 12.25 -8.13
N ARG A 63 4.15 12.41 -8.13
CA ARG A 63 3.39 13.19 -9.10
C ARG A 63 2.91 14.54 -8.58
N GLY A 64 3.18 14.86 -7.31
CA GLY A 64 2.78 16.12 -6.68
C GLY A 64 1.29 16.21 -6.34
N PHE A 65 0.62 15.07 -6.14
CA PHE A 65 -0.73 15.02 -5.57
C PHE A 65 -0.71 15.00 -4.05
#